data_AF-A0A939X524-F1
#
_entry.id   AF-A0A939X524-F1
#
_cell.length_a   1.000
_cell.length_b   1.000
_cell.length_c   1.000
_cell.angle_alpha   90.00
_cell.angle_beta   90.00
_cell.angle_gamma   90.00
#
_symmetry.space_group_name_H-M   'P 1'
#
loop_
_entity.id
_entity.type
_entity.pdbx_description
1 polymer ?
#
loop_
_entity_poly.entity_id
_entity_poly.type
_entity_poly.pdbx_seq_one_letter_code
_entity_poly.pdbx_strand_id
1 'polypeptide(L)' 'MSGAEVSKFDARLDIVPTDPGVYLMKDASDSVIYVGKAKNLRNRLRSYFGKNPQG' A
#
# COMPACT_ATOMS: atom_id res chain seq x y z
N MET A 1 -3.82 -13.80 -24.58
CA MET A 1 -2.47 -13.54 -24.06
C MET A 1 -2.34 -12.06 -23.70
N SER A 2 -2.32 -11.73 -22.42
CA SER A 2 -1.41 -10.72 -21.84
C SER A 2 -1.47 -10.93 -20.33
N GLY A 3 -0.60 -11.80 -19.81
CA GLY A 3 -0.41 -11.92 -18.37
C GLY A 3 0.17 -10.60 -17.91
N ALA A 4 -0.66 -9.75 -17.31
CA ALA A 4 -0.19 -8.54 -16.66
C ALA A 4 0.81 -8.98 -15.59
N GLU A 5 2.04 -8.47 -15.65
CA GLU A 5 2.98 -8.61 -14.55
C GLU A 5 2.31 -8.04 -13.30
N VAL A 6 1.91 -8.93 -12.39
CA VAL A 6 1.45 -8.53 -11.07
C VAL A 6 2.62 -7.82 -10.41
N SER A 7 2.46 -6.54 -10.11
CA SER A 7 3.56 -5.80 -9.50
C SER A 7 3.92 -6.48 -8.18
N LYS A 8 5.21 -6.55 -7.84
CA LYS A 8 5.68 -7.11 -6.56
C LYS A 8 4.99 -6.49 -5.34
N PHE A 9 4.33 -5.34 -5.51
CA PHE A 9 3.56 -4.63 -4.50
C PHE A 9 2.10 -5.11 -4.37
N ASP A 10 1.47 -5.60 -5.44
CA ASP A 10 0.13 -6.17 -5.35
C ASP A 10 0.13 -7.42 -4.45
N ALA A 11 1.15 -8.28 -4.58
CA ALA A 11 1.34 -9.43 -3.70
C ALA A 11 1.55 -9.04 -2.22
N ARG A 12 2.08 -7.84 -1.95
CA ARG A 12 2.23 -7.33 -0.58
C ARG A 12 0.93 -6.77 -0.02
N LEU A 13 -0.03 -6.37 -0.85
CA LEU A 13 -1.36 -5.93 -0.39
C LEU A 13 -2.22 -7.10 0.10
N ASP A 14 -2.01 -8.30 -0.45
CA ASP A 14 -2.77 -9.50 -0.06
C ASP A 14 -2.52 -9.91 1.40
N ILE A 15 -1.30 -9.67 1.90
CA ILE A 15 -0.94 -9.93 3.30
C ILE A 15 -1.36 -8.81 4.26
N VAL A 16 -1.84 -7.67 3.75
CA VAL A 16 -2.32 -6.57 4.60
C VAL A 16 -3.70 -6.95 5.16
N PRO A 17 -3.92 -6.80 6.49
CA PRO A 17 -5.20 -7.09 7.11
C PRO A 17 -6.30 -6.14 6.62
N THR A 18 -7.55 -6.62 6.65
CA THR A 18 -8.75 -5.82 6.37
C THR A 18 -9.31 -5.11 7.60
N ASP A 19 -8.66 -5.28 8.75
CA ASP A 19 -9.08 -4.73 10.04
C ASP A 19 -8.66 -3.27 10.24
N PRO A 20 -9.23 -2.58 11.25
CA PRO A 20 -8.76 -1.29 11.68
C PRO A 20 -7.32 -1.35 12.20
N GLY A 21 -6.55 -0.30 11.92
CA GLY A 21 -5.19 -0.22 12.44
C GLY A 21 -4.46 1.05 12.00
N VAL A 22 -3.16 1.04 12.27
CA VAL A 22 -2.23 2.13 11.97
C VAL A 22 -1.18 1.62 10.98
N TYR A 23 -0.77 2.47 10.04
CA TYR A 23 0.32 2.21 9.10
C TYR A 23 1.36 3.31 9.16
N LEU A 24 2.60 2.94 8.82
CA LEU A 24 3.75 3.83 8.74
C LEU A 24 4.20 3.92 7.29
N MET A 25 4.44 5.14 6.81
CA MET A 25 5.22 5.37 5.60
C MET A 25 6.63 5.75 6.04
N LYS A 26 7.60 5.07 5.44
CA LYS A 26 9.02 5.33 5.69
C LYS A 26 9.70 5.79 4.41
N ASP A 27 10.72 6.62 4.55
CA ASP A 27 11.61 6.96 3.46
C ASP A 27 12.61 5.82 3.16
N ALA A 28 13.51 6.05 2.19
CA ALA A 28 14.53 5.09 1.81
C ALA A 28 15.57 4.82 2.91
N SER A 29 15.67 5.70 3.91
CA SER A 29 16.55 5.59 5.08
C SER A 29 15.84 4.95 6.28
N ASP A 30 14.65 4.35 6.08
CA ASP A 30 13.79 3.76 7.12
C ASP A 30 13.25 4.76 8.17
N SER A 31 13.36 6.07 7.90
CA SER A 31 12.79 7.10 8.78
C SER A 31 11.28 7.20 8.57
N VAL A 32 10.51 7.24 9.66
CA VAL A 32 9.05 7.42 9.59
C VAL A 32 8.73 8.84 9.15
N ILE A 33 8.14 8.98 7.96
CA ILE A 33 7.74 10.28 7.39
C ILE A 33 6.24 10.53 7.51
N TYR A 34 5.44 9.48 7.72
CA TYR A 34 4.00 9.61 7.88
C TYR A 34 3.41 8.46 8.71
N VAL A 35 2.42 8.78 9.53
CA VAL A 35 1.61 7.83 10.30
C VAL A 35 0.15 8.03 9.92
N GLY A 36 -0.53 6.96 9.51
CA GLY A 36 -1.95 7.01 9.17
C GLY A 36 -2.74 5.94 9.91
N LYS A 37 -4.03 6.19 10.15
CA LYS A 37 -4.97 5.19 10.66
C LYS A 37 -6.05 4.88 9.62
N ALA A 38 -6.58 3.66 9.65
CA ALA A 38 -7.67 3.24 8.78
C ALA A 38 -8.61 2.29 9.50
N LYS A 39 -9.88 2.25 9.06
CA LYS A 39 -10.84 1.20 9.45
C LYS A 39 -10.59 -0.12 8.71
N ASN A 40 -9.92 -0.06 7.56
CA ASN A 40 -9.50 -1.21 6.77
C ASN A 40 -8.15 -0.86 6.14
N LEU A 41 -7.08 -1.49 6.61
CA LEU A 41 -5.72 -1.16 6.18
C LEU A 41 -5.48 -1.48 4.70
N ARG A 42 -5.96 -2.63 4.20
CA ARG A 42 -5.78 -3.03 2.79
C ARG A 42 -6.35 -2.00 1.82
N ASN A 43 -7.60 -1.57 2.03
CA ASN A 43 -8.25 -0.59 1.16
C ASN A 43 -7.55 0.76 1.20
N ARG A 44 -7.13 1.20 2.40
CA ARG A 44 -6.39 2.46 2.56
C ARG A 44 -5.04 2.42 1.86
N LEU A 45 -4.28 1.34 1.98
CA LEU A 45 -3.00 1.22 1.31
C LEU A 45 -3.18 1.14 -0.21
N ARG A 46 -4.21 0.44 -0.70
CA ARG A 46 -4.51 0.37 -2.13
C ARG A 46 -4.67 1.74 -2.81
N SER A 47 -5.19 2.77 -2.12
CA SER A 47 -5.34 4.11 -2.71
C SER A 47 -4.02 4.85 -2.97
N TYR A 48 -2.93 4.47 -2.29
CA TYR A 48 -1.60 5.03 -2.57
C TYR A 48 -0.94 4.40 -3.79
N PHE A 49 -1.39 3.20 -4.19
CA PHE A 49 -0.75 2.40 -5.24
C PHE A 49 -1.66 2.18 -6.46
N GLY A 50 -2.96 2.48 -6.33
CA GLY A 50 -3.98 2.29 -7.35
C GLY A 50 -4.35 3.58 -8.07
N LYS A 51 -3.53 3.97 -9.04
CA LYS A 51 -3.79 4.77 -10.26
C LYS A 51 -2.47 5.42 -10.67
N ASN A 52 -2.08 5.20 -11.93
CA ASN A 52 -0.93 5.74 -12.65
C ASN A 52 -0.08 6.80 -11.91
N PRO A 53 1.24 6.59 -11.76
CA PRO A 53 2.17 7.67 -11.47
C PRO A 53 2.29 8.58 -12.70
N GLN A 54 1.29 9.44 -12.92
CA GLN A 54 1.40 10.60 -13.79
C GLN A 54 0.81 11.79 -13.03
N GLY A 55 1.71 12.41 -12.28
CA GLY A 55 1.57 13.64 -11.52
C GLY A 55 2.96 13.98 -11.01
#